data_AF-A0A6J1XAI2-F1
#
_entry.id   AF-A0A6J1XAI2-F1
#
_cell.length_a   1.000
_cell.length_b   1.000
_cell.length_c   1.000
_cell.angle_alpha   90.00
_cell.angle_beta   90.00
_cell.angle_gamma   90.00
#
_symmetry.space_group_name_H-M   'P 1'
#
loop_
_entity.id
_entity.type
_entity.pdbx_description
1 polymer ?
#
loop_
_entity_poly.entity_id
_entity_poly.type
_entity_poly.pdbx_seq_one_letter_code
_entity_poly.pdbx_strand_id
1 'polypeptide(L)'
;MGKEVKRRQKRKEDKKRIVISNLPFEVWSYKENPNRHYCGNQIKTSKYTVLSFIPKNIFEQLHRFANLYFLGIVGLNFVPVANAFQPEVGVIPICIILAVTAIKDAWEDLRRCKSDKVINNQECLIYSR
;
A
#
# COMPACT_ATOMS: atom_id res chain seq x y z
N MET A 1 -11.25 33.99 20.96
CA MET A 1 -11.71 32.61 21.30
C MET A 1 -12.83 32.02 20.44
N GLY A 2 -13.64 32.79 19.68
CA GLY A 2 -14.79 32.24 18.92
C GLY A 2 -14.49 31.59 17.54
N LYS A 3 -13.32 31.83 16.95
CA LYS A 3 -12.98 31.29 15.61
C LYS A 3 -12.65 29.79 15.63
N GLU A 4 -12.05 29.29 16.72
CA GLU A 4 -11.75 27.86 16.87
C GLU A 4 -12.99 27.00 17.14
N VAL A 5 -13.97 27.54 17.88
CA VAL A 5 -15.23 26.84 18.18
C VAL A 5 -16.05 26.61 16.90
N LYS A 6 -16.13 27.61 16.01
CA LYS A 6 -16.78 27.48 14.70
C LYS A 6 -16.06 26.49 13.77
N ARG A 7 -14.71 26.45 13.78
CA ARG A 7 -13.92 25.44 13.03
C ARG A 7 -14.16 24.02 13.55
N ARG A 8 -14.28 23.84 14.86
CA ARG A 8 -14.61 22.55 15.49
C ARG A 8 -16.04 22.10 15.21
N GLN A 9 -17.00 23.03 15.17
CA GLN A 9 -18.38 22.73 14.76
C GLN A 9 -18.47 22.33 13.28
N LYS A 10 -17.80 23.06 12.37
CA LYS A 10 -17.75 22.70 10.93
C LYS A 10 -17.16 21.30 10.69
N ARG A 11 -16.05 20.96 11.37
CA ARG A 11 -15.46 19.60 11.36
C ARG A 11 -16.37 18.51 11.95
N LYS A 12 -17.31 18.86 12.85
CA LYS A 12 -18.28 17.93 13.43
C LYS A 12 -19.53 17.79 12.53
N GLU A 13 -19.90 18.83 11.81
CA GLU A 13 -21.00 18.85 10.84
C GLU A 13 -20.65 18.02 9.59
N ASP A 14 -19.39 18.06 9.15
CA ASP A 14 -18.80 17.20 8.10
C ASP A 14 -18.84 15.69 8.43
N LYS A 15 -19.27 15.28 9.63
CA LYS A 15 -19.36 13.86 10.05
C LYS A 15 -20.77 13.28 10.04
N LYS A 16 -21.81 14.05 9.70
CA LYS A 16 -23.17 13.50 9.57
C LYS A 16 -23.34 12.90 8.18
N ARG A 17 -23.42 11.56 8.09
CA ARG A 17 -23.74 10.84 6.86
C ARG A 17 -25.24 10.51 6.85
N ILE A 18 -25.98 11.06 5.89
CA ILE A 18 -27.38 10.70 5.65
C ILE A 18 -27.38 9.61 4.58
N VAL A 19 -27.72 8.38 4.94
CA VAL A 19 -27.82 7.25 4.01
C VAL A 19 -29.28 7.03 3.66
N ILE A 20 -29.60 7.07 2.38
CA ILE A 20 -30.95 6.81 1.86
C ILE A 20 -31.01 5.34 1.41
N SER A 21 -32.17 4.68 1.47
CA SER A 21 -32.29 3.32 0.94
C SER A 21 -32.04 3.30 -0.57
N ASN A 22 -31.27 2.30 -1.05
CA ASN A 22 -31.03 2.09 -2.48
C ASN A 22 -32.23 1.43 -3.20
N LEU A 23 -33.17 0.83 -2.47
CA LEU A 23 -34.34 0.12 -3.01
C LEU A 23 -35.15 0.92 -4.05
N PRO A 24 -35.54 2.19 -3.81
CA PRO A 24 -36.27 2.97 -4.82
C PRO A 24 -35.44 3.30 -6.07
N PHE A 25 -34.12 3.09 -6.04
CA PHE A 25 -33.18 3.39 -7.11
C PHE A 25 -32.64 2.14 -7.81
N GLU A 26 -33.10 0.92 -7.48
CA GLU A 26 -32.64 -0.33 -8.12
C GLU A 26 -32.92 -0.37 -9.64
N VAL A 27 -34.05 0.23 -10.07
CA VAL A 27 -34.48 0.25 -11.49
C VAL A 27 -33.77 1.35 -12.29
N TRP A 28 -33.19 2.34 -11.61
CA TRP A 28 -32.63 3.53 -12.23
C TRP A 28 -31.13 3.39 -12.51
N SER A 29 -30.58 4.27 -13.36
CA SER A 29 -29.15 4.26 -13.66
C SER A 29 -28.32 4.53 -12.40
N TYR A 30 -27.13 3.89 -12.26
CA TYR A 30 -26.19 4.13 -11.17
C TYR A 30 -25.89 5.62 -10.92
N LYS A 31 -26.00 6.45 -11.95
CA LYS A 31 -25.82 7.91 -11.86
C LYS A 31 -26.87 8.59 -10.97
N GLU A 32 -28.04 8.00 -10.77
CA GLU A 32 -29.14 8.61 -10.02
C GLU A 32 -29.19 8.18 -8.56
N ASN A 33 -28.33 7.23 -8.17
CA ASN A 33 -28.24 6.78 -6.79
C ASN A 33 -27.62 7.89 -5.91
N PRO A 34 -28.34 8.39 -4.88
CA PRO A 34 -27.83 9.43 -3.99
C PRO A 34 -26.61 8.97 -3.18
N ASN A 35 -26.42 7.67 -2.99
CA ASN A 35 -25.32 7.09 -2.23
C ASN A 35 -24.05 6.82 -3.06
N ARG A 36 -24.03 7.13 -4.38
CA ARG A 36 -22.88 6.89 -5.27
C ARG A 36 -21.57 7.55 -4.81
N HIS A 37 -21.67 8.58 -3.96
CA HIS A 37 -20.53 9.33 -3.44
C HIS A 37 -19.80 8.60 -2.31
N TYR A 38 -20.37 7.53 -1.77
CA TYR A 38 -19.74 6.73 -0.73
C TYR A 38 -18.79 5.70 -1.31
N CYS A 39 -17.66 5.50 -0.62
CA CYS A 39 -16.71 4.46 -0.97
C CYS A 39 -17.36 3.08 -0.79
N GLY A 40 -16.99 2.12 -1.65
CA GLY A 40 -17.46 0.74 -1.55
C GLY A 40 -16.91 0.02 -0.31
N ASN A 41 -17.50 -1.11 0.03
CA ASN A 41 -17.12 -1.94 1.19
C ASN A 41 -15.91 -2.85 0.91
N GLN A 42 -15.06 -2.50 -0.05
CA GLN A 42 -13.88 -3.30 -0.38
C GLN A 42 -12.75 -3.00 0.61
N ILE A 43 -12.22 -4.05 1.22
CA ILE A 43 -11.07 -4.00 2.12
C ILE A 43 -9.81 -4.25 1.28
N LYS A 44 -8.82 -3.36 1.39
CA LYS A 44 -7.51 -3.54 0.75
C LYS A 44 -6.42 -3.41 1.80
N THR A 45 -5.76 -4.51 2.10
CA THR A 45 -4.62 -4.58 3.03
C THR A 45 -3.27 -4.64 2.31
N SER A 46 -3.26 -4.98 1.01
CA SER A 46 -2.04 -4.93 0.18
C SER A 46 -1.43 -3.52 0.14
N LYS A 47 -0.17 -3.39 0.59
CA LYS A 47 0.54 -2.10 0.66
C LYS A 47 1.14 -1.71 -0.69
N TYR A 48 1.37 -2.70 -1.57
CA TYR A 48 2.00 -2.51 -2.87
C TYR A 48 1.05 -2.86 -4.01
N THR A 49 1.02 -2.01 -5.03
CA THR A 49 0.62 -2.39 -6.39
C THR A 49 1.85 -2.96 -7.09
N VAL A 50 1.70 -3.95 -7.99
CA VAL A 50 2.82 -4.64 -8.69
C VAL A 50 3.90 -3.67 -9.23
N LEU A 51 3.48 -2.54 -9.81
CA LEU A 51 4.38 -1.48 -10.31
C LEU A 51 5.06 -0.64 -9.22
N SER A 52 4.39 -0.41 -8.09
CA SER A 52 4.92 0.36 -6.95
C SER A 52 5.76 -0.49 -5.99
N PHE A 53 5.80 -1.82 -6.18
CA PHE A 53 6.52 -2.74 -5.33
C PHE A 53 8.02 -2.42 -5.35
N ILE A 54 8.64 -2.37 -6.52
CA ILE A 54 10.08 -2.16 -6.67
C ILE A 54 10.55 -0.86 -5.97
N PRO A 55 10.02 0.34 -6.28
CA PRO A 55 10.52 1.57 -5.69
C PRO A 55 10.27 1.65 -4.17
N LYS A 56 9.10 1.20 -3.69
CA LYS A 56 8.80 1.26 -2.26
C LYS A 56 9.53 0.17 -1.45
N ASN A 57 9.71 -1.02 -2.02
CA ASN A 57 10.43 -2.11 -1.39
C ASN A 57 11.92 -1.76 -1.24
N ILE A 58 12.53 -1.18 -2.28
CA ILE A 58 13.90 -0.66 -2.19
C ILE A 58 13.98 0.45 -1.13
N PHE A 59 13.02 1.37 -1.10
CA PHE A 59 12.99 2.42 -0.08
C PHE A 59 12.93 1.86 1.35
N GLU A 60 12.08 0.87 1.60
CA GLU A 60 12.03 0.19 2.92
C GLU A 60 13.31 -0.58 3.23
N GLN A 61 13.91 -1.24 2.23
CA GLN A 61 15.20 -1.91 2.40
C GLN A 61 16.30 -0.90 2.76
N LEU A 62 16.36 0.27 2.13
CA LEU A 62 17.39 1.30 2.40
C LEU A 62 17.20 2.02 3.75
N HIS A 63 15.98 2.06 4.29
CA HIS A 63 15.74 2.58 5.64
C HIS A 63 16.36 1.69 6.74
N ARG A 64 16.73 0.44 6.40
CA ARG A 64 17.42 -0.46 7.32
C ARG A 64 18.92 -0.16 7.30
N PHE A 65 19.46 0.29 8.43
CA PHE A 65 20.89 0.63 8.57
C PHE A 65 21.84 -0.46 8.07
N ALA A 66 21.52 -1.74 8.28
CA ALA A 66 22.32 -2.86 7.77
C ALA A 66 22.42 -2.88 6.24
N ASN A 67 21.32 -2.64 5.52
CA ASN A 67 21.30 -2.62 4.06
C ASN A 67 22.03 -1.37 3.53
N LEU A 68 21.92 -0.24 4.22
CA LEU A 68 22.69 0.98 3.90
C LEU A 68 24.20 0.75 4.05
N TYR A 69 24.62 0.04 5.10
CA TYR A 69 26.01 -0.33 5.33
C TYR A 69 26.56 -1.20 4.18
N PHE A 70 25.85 -2.26 3.79
CA PHE A 70 26.27 -3.12 2.68
C PHE A 70 26.31 -2.37 1.35
N LEU A 71 25.32 -1.53 1.07
CA LEU A 71 25.29 -0.73 -0.16
C LEU A 71 26.42 0.32 -0.18
N GLY A 72 26.74 0.91 0.97
CA GLY A 72 27.86 1.84 1.12
C GLY A 72 29.21 1.17 0.86
N ILE A 73 29.42 -0.05 1.37
CA ILE A 73 30.62 -0.84 1.09
C ILE A 73 30.72 -1.16 -0.41
N VAL A 74 29.62 -1.57 -1.04
CA VAL A 74 29.59 -1.80 -2.50
C VAL A 74 29.95 -0.52 -3.25
N GLY A 75 29.34 0.61 -2.91
CA GLY A 75 29.64 1.90 -3.54
C GLY A 75 31.09 2.36 -3.34
N LEU A 76 31.66 2.13 -2.16
CA LEU A 76 33.07 2.42 -1.86
C LEU A 76 34.03 1.50 -2.63
N ASN A 77 33.68 0.23 -2.83
CA ASN A 77 34.47 -0.72 -3.64
C ASN A 77 34.47 -0.36 -5.13
N PHE A 78 33.49 0.40 -5.63
CA PHE A 78 33.51 0.94 -6.99
C PHE A 78 34.48 2.11 -7.17
N VAL A 79 34.95 2.72 -6.09
CA VAL A 79 35.93 3.81 -6.16
C VAL A 79 37.32 3.19 -6.35
N PRO A 80 38.02 3.47 -7.47
CA PRO A 80 39.27 2.81 -7.83
C PRO A 80 40.41 3.02 -6.82
N VAL A 81 40.30 4.02 -5.94
CA VAL A 81 41.28 4.33 -4.89
C VAL A 81 41.21 3.34 -3.71
N ALA A 82 40.07 2.68 -3.51
CA ALA A 82 39.82 1.72 -2.43
C ALA A 82 39.78 0.26 -2.92
N ASN A 83 40.17 -0.02 -4.17
CA ASN A 83 40.21 -1.35 -4.78
C ASN A 83 41.18 -2.30 -4.04
N ALA A 84 40.72 -2.84 -2.90
CA ALA A 84 41.47 -3.81 -2.10
C ALA A 84 41.25 -5.26 -2.58
N PHE A 85 40.13 -5.54 -3.27
CA PHE A 85 39.74 -6.84 -3.82
C PHE A 85 39.00 -6.68 -5.15
N GLN A 86 38.88 -7.75 -5.96
CA GLN A 86 38.05 -7.75 -7.16
C GLN A 86 36.60 -7.34 -6.79
N PRO A 87 36.16 -6.11 -7.14
CA PRO A 87 34.89 -5.58 -6.66
C PRO A 87 33.70 -6.39 -7.16
N GLU A 88 33.85 -7.02 -8.32
CA GLU A 88 32.83 -7.87 -8.96
C GLU A 88 32.41 -9.05 -8.08
N VAL A 89 33.35 -9.71 -7.38
CA VAL A 89 33.05 -10.91 -6.59
C VAL A 89 32.43 -10.55 -5.23
N GLY A 90 32.84 -9.43 -4.64
CA GLY A 90 32.35 -8.98 -3.32
C GLY A 90 30.89 -8.50 -3.33
N VAL A 91 30.39 -8.03 -4.47
CA VAL A 91 29.03 -7.49 -4.61
C VAL A 91 27.98 -8.61 -4.75
N ILE A 92 28.36 -9.75 -5.32
CA ILE A 92 27.48 -10.91 -5.58
C ILE A 92 26.67 -11.34 -4.34
N PRO A 93 27.28 -11.65 -3.18
CA PRO A 93 26.52 -12.11 -2.02
C PRO A 93 25.52 -11.07 -1.51
N ILE A 94 25.86 -9.78 -1.59
CA ILE A 94 25.00 -8.68 -1.15
C ILE A 94 23.78 -8.56 -2.06
N CYS A 95 23.99 -8.61 -3.39
CA CYS A 95 22.91 -8.60 -4.36
C CYS A 95 21.96 -9.79 -4.18
N ILE A 96 22.49 -10.99 -3.92
CA ILE A 96 21.67 -12.18 -3.67
C ILE A 96 20.79 -11.98 -2.43
N ILE A 97 21.35 -11.50 -1.31
CA ILE A 97 20.59 -11.29 -0.07
C ILE A 97 19.47 -10.25 -0.27
N LEU A 98 19.76 -9.13 -0.94
CA LEU A 98 18.76 -8.10 -1.24
C LEU A 98 17.66 -8.63 -2.17
N ALA A 99 18.03 -9.41 -3.19
CA ALA A 99 17.09 -10.03 -4.12
C ALA A 99 16.17 -11.04 -3.42
N VAL A 100 16.72 -11.94 -2.60
CA VAL A 100 15.93 -12.92 -1.83
C VAL A 100 14.97 -12.22 -0.87
N THR A 101 15.43 -11.17 -0.19
CA THR A 101 14.58 -10.36 0.69
C THR A 101 13.42 -9.73 -0.08
N ALA A 102 13.73 -9.12 -1.24
CA ALA A 102 12.70 -8.54 -2.11
C ALA A 102 11.69 -9.58 -2.62
N ILE A 103 12.14 -10.77 -3.02
CA ILE A 103 11.25 -11.85 -3.48
C ILE A 103 10.33 -12.31 -2.34
N LYS A 104 10.88 -12.47 -1.13
CA LYS A 104 10.09 -12.85 0.05
C LYS A 104 9.01 -11.82 0.35
N ASP A 105 9.37 -10.54 0.34
CA ASP A 105 8.43 -9.44 0.61
C ASP A 105 7.34 -9.36 -0.48
N ALA A 106 7.72 -9.60 -1.75
CA ALA A 106 6.77 -9.67 -2.86
C ALA A 106 5.77 -10.82 -2.71
N TRP A 107 6.26 -12.01 -2.36
CA TRP A 107 5.41 -13.18 -2.12
C TRP A 107 4.40 -12.87 -1.02
N GLU A 108 4.87 -12.34 0.11
CA GLU A 108 4.03 -12.04 1.26
C GLU A 108 2.91 -11.05 0.89
N ASP A 109 3.21 -10.00 0.12
CA ASP A 109 2.19 -9.04 -0.33
C ASP A 109 1.20 -9.66 -1.33
N LEU A 110 1.66 -10.53 -2.24
CA LEU A 110 0.76 -11.29 -3.13
C LEU A 110 -0.19 -12.21 -2.33
N ARG A 111 0.30 -12.84 -1.26
CA ARG A 111 -0.53 -13.67 -0.38
C ARG A 111 -1.60 -12.82 0.32
N ARG A 112 -1.25 -11.61 0.78
CA ARG A 112 -2.22 -10.65 1.33
C ARG A 112 -3.27 -10.26 0.30
N CYS A 113 -2.86 -9.93 -0.93
CA CYS A 113 -3.79 -9.59 -2.00
C CYS A 113 -4.77 -10.73 -2.32
N LYS A 114 -4.30 -11.99 -2.34
CA LYS A 114 -5.18 -13.16 -2.49
C LYS A 114 -6.17 -13.27 -1.33
N SER A 115 -5.72 -13.07 -0.10
CA SER A 115 -6.59 -13.10 1.09
C SER A 115 -7.66 -12.01 1.04
N ASP A 116 -7.28 -10.78 0.68
CA ASP A 116 -8.24 -9.67 0.50
C ASP A 116 -9.29 -10.01 -0.56
N LYS A 117 -8.89 -10.65 -1.66
CA LYS A 117 -9.83 -11.07 -2.71
C LYS A 117 -10.83 -12.11 -2.19
N VAL A 118 -10.41 -13.04 -1.33
CA VAL A 118 -11.33 -14.02 -0.74
C VAL A 118 -12.32 -13.33 0.19
N ILE A 119 -11.85 -12.46 1.09
CA ILE A 119 -12.69 -11.75 2.05
C ILE A 119 -13.71 -10.83 1.34
N ASN A 120 -13.26 -10.07 0.33
CA ASN A 120 -14.13 -9.15 -0.39
C ASN A 120 -15.21 -9.85 -1.25
N ASN A 121 -15.05 -11.13 -1.56
CA ASN A 121 -16.00 -11.92 -2.33
C ASN A 121 -16.80 -12.89 -1.44
N GLN A 122 -16.79 -12.71 -0.12
CA GLN A 122 -17.64 -13.50 0.77
C GLN A 122 -19.11 -13.18 0.51
N GLU A 123 -19.93 -14.24 0.46
CA GLU A 123 -21.36 -14.11 0.27
C GLU A 123 -21.99 -13.33 1.44
N CYS A 124 -22.87 -12.41 1.10
CA CYS A 124 -23.63 -11.65 2.08
C CYS A 124 -25.10 -11.60 1.68
N LEU A 125 -25.98 -11.74 2.67
CA LEU A 125 -27.42 -11.61 2.46
C LEU A 125 -27.76 -10.13 2.38
N ILE A 126 -28.21 -9.70 1.20
CA ILE A 126 -28.72 -8.36 0.97
C ILE A 126 -30.24 -8.47 0.87
N TYR A 127 -30.93 -7.62 1.62
CA TYR A 127 -32.39 -7.54 1.54
C TYR A 127 -32.80 -7.03 0.15
N SER A 128 -33.60 -7.81 -0.56
CA SER A 128 -34.24 -7.48 -1.85
C SER A 128 -35.74 -7.79 -1.72
N ARG A 129 -36.59 -6.98 -2.36
CA ARG A 129 -38.04 -6.97 -2.17
C ARG A 129 -38.78 -7.83 -3.18
#